data_AF-A0A0Q6CF55-F1
#
_entry.id   AF-A0A0Q6CF55-F1
#
_cell.length_a   1.000
_cell.length_b   1.000
_cell.length_c   1.000
_cell.angle_alpha   90.00
_cell.angle_beta   90.00
_cell.angle_gamma   90.00
#
_symmetry.space_group_name_H-M   'P 1'
#
loop_
_entity.id
_entity.type
_entity.pdbx_description
1 polymer ?
#
loop_
_entity_poly.entity_id
_entity_poly.type
_entity_poly.pdbx_seq_one_letter_code
_entity_poly.pdbx_strand_id
1 'polypeptide(L)' 'MMPVYEDGTLIYWSKMLPPADMINKRCIVKLMDGRLFVKTLRASSTKDEWDLESINPAYPTIENVSVEWVAKIDWTKPG' A
#
# COMPACT_ATOMS: atom_id res chain seq x y z
N MET A 1 -0.99 19.82 0.43
CA MET A 1 -1.03 18.99 1.66
C MET A 1 0.39 18.58 1.99
N MET A 2 0.79 18.65 3.26
CA MET A 2 2.08 18.13 3.73
C MET A 2 2.13 16.60 3.55
N PRO A 3 3.24 16.01 3.08
CA PRO A 3 3.34 14.57 2.87
C PRO A 3 3.13 13.80 4.17
N VAL A 4 2.42 12.68 4.10
CA VAL A 4 2.21 11.79 5.25
C VAL A 4 3.51 11.07 5.64
N TYR A 5 4.34 10.74 4.64
CA TYR A 5 5.66 10.15 4.83
C TYR A 5 6.64 10.95 3.98
N GLU A 6 7.65 11.50 4.64
CA GLU A 6 8.76 12.18 3.99
C GLU A 6 9.83 11.17 3.58
N ASP A 7 10.69 11.56 2.64
CA ASP A 7 11.87 10.77 2.33
C ASP A 7 12.70 10.56 3.59
N GLY A 8 13.21 9.34 3.79
CA GLY A 8 13.89 8.95 5.03
C GLY A 8 12.98 8.47 6.18
N THR A 9 11.65 8.54 6.04
CA THR A 9 10.73 7.96 7.04
C THR A 9 10.91 6.45 7.13
N LEU A 10 11.16 5.93 8.33
CA LEU A 10 11.19 4.49 8.59
C LEU A 10 9.78 3.98 8.88
N ILE A 11 9.40 2.88 8.24
CA ILE A 11 8.09 2.24 8.38
C ILE A 11 8.29 0.80 8.81
N TYR A 12 7.64 0.40 9.89
CA TYR A 12 7.76 -0.93 10.48
C TYR A 12 6.46 -1.71 10.36
N TRP A 13 6.58 -3.00 10.05
CA TRP A 13 5.49 -3.96 10.02
C TRP A 13 5.97 -5.30 10.56
N SER A 14 5.04 -6.07 11.13
CA SER A 14 5.34 -7.34 11.80
C SER A 14 4.81 -8.57 11.07
N LYS A 15 3.79 -8.41 10.22
CA LYS A 15 3.10 -9.55 9.58
C LYS A 15 2.77 -9.25 8.13
N MET A 16 3.02 -10.26 7.29
CA MET A 16 2.47 -10.33 5.94
C MET A 16 1.07 -10.93 6.01
N LEU A 17 0.14 -10.32 5.30
CA LEU A 17 -1.28 -10.67 5.27
C LEU A 17 -1.72 -10.86 3.82
N PRO A 18 -2.79 -11.66 3.59
CA PRO A 18 -3.47 -11.68 2.31
C PRO A 18 -4.02 -10.28 1.95
N PRO A 19 -3.99 -9.86 0.68
CA PRO A 19 -4.50 -8.55 0.27
C PRO A 19 -5.94 -8.25 0.72
N ALA A 20 -6.82 -9.25 0.70
CA ALA A 20 -8.21 -9.13 1.11
C ALA A 20 -8.42 -8.60 2.55
N ASP A 21 -7.44 -8.79 3.44
CA ASP A 21 -7.54 -8.36 4.84
C ASP A 21 -7.33 -6.84 5.02
N MET A 22 -6.80 -6.17 3.99
CA MET A 22 -6.44 -4.75 4.02
C MET A 22 -7.21 -3.88 3.03
N ILE A 23 -8.33 -4.37 2.49
CA ILE A 23 -9.22 -3.57 1.64
C ILE A 23 -9.68 -2.31 2.38
N ASN A 24 -9.63 -1.17 1.68
CA ASN A 24 -9.94 0.17 2.17
C ASN A 24 -9.05 0.65 3.32
N LYS A 25 -7.90 0.00 3.57
CA LYS A 25 -6.94 0.37 4.60
C LYS A 25 -5.64 0.82 3.97
N ARG A 26 -4.96 1.73 4.68
CA ARG A 26 -3.56 2.07 4.38
C ARG A 26 -2.67 0.91 4.81
N CYS A 27 -1.82 0.46 3.89
CA CYS A 27 -0.93 -0.66 4.13
C CYS A 27 0.36 -0.50 3.33
N ILE A 28 1.32 -1.33 3.70
CA ILE A 28 2.45 -1.66 2.83
C ILE A 28 1.93 -2.68 1.81
N VAL A 29 2.26 -2.48 0.55
CA VAL A 29 1.86 -3.33 -0.56
C VAL A 29 3.11 -3.81 -1.28
N LYS A 30 3.29 -5.13 -1.36
CA LYS A 30 4.30 -5.77 -2.20
C LYS A 30 3.63 -6.27 -3.47
N LEU A 31 4.12 -5.83 -4.62
CA LEU A 31 3.68 -6.36 -5.92
C LEU A 31 4.51 -7.58 -6.31
N MET A 32 3.92 -8.42 -7.17
CA MET A 32 4.58 -9.61 -7.73
C MET A 32 5.86 -9.28 -8.52
N ASP A 33 5.99 -8.04 -9.02
CA ASP A 33 7.17 -7.55 -9.73
C ASP A 33 8.32 -7.06 -8.82
N GLY A 34 8.14 -7.19 -7.50
CA GLY A 34 9.15 -6.84 -6.51
C GLY A 34 9.04 -5.42 -5.96
N ARG A 35 8.21 -4.55 -6.52
CA ARG A 35 8.04 -3.18 -6.00
C ARG A 35 7.27 -3.17 -4.68
N LEU A 36 7.61 -2.20 -3.83
CA LEU A 36 7.03 -1.98 -2.50
C LEU A 36 6.47 -0.56 -2.42
N PHE A 37 5.24 -0.44 -1.95
CA PHE A 37 4.55 0.84 -1.84
C PHE A 37 3.87 1.02 -0.49
N VAL A 38 3.56 2.26 -0.16
CA VAL A 38 2.61 2.62 0.90
C VAL A 38 1.40 3.27 0.26
N LYS A 39 0.26 2.58 0.28
CA LYS A 39 -0.95 2.95 -0.46
C LYS A 39 -2.19 2.58 0.35
N THR A 40 -3.35 3.07 -0.07
CA THR A 40 -4.63 2.51 0.35
C THR A 40 -5.02 1.42 -0.64
N LEU A 41 -5.20 0.19 -0.17
CA LEU A 41 -5.62 -0.92 -1.02
C LEU A 41 -7.13 -0.82 -1.31
N ARG A 42 -7.52 -0.95 -2.57
CA ARG A 42 -8.92 -0.95 -3.01
C ARG A 42 -9.22 -2.24 -3.78
N ALA A 43 -10.45 -2.70 -3.67
CA ALA A 43 -10.91 -3.84 -4.48
C ALA A 43 -10.93 -3.42 -5.95
N SER A 44 -10.37 -4.24 -6.83
CA SER A 44 -10.49 -4.05 -8.27
C SER A 44 -11.78 -4.69 -8.80
N SER A 45 -12.19 -4.25 -9.99
CA SER A 45 -13.20 -4.93 -10.80
C SER A 45 -12.71 -6.25 -11.41
N THR A 46 -11.39 -6.46 -11.49
CA THR A 46 -10.76 -7.67 -12.00
C THR A 46 -10.49 -8.66 -10.87
N LYS A 47 -10.79 -9.93 -11.12
CA LYS A 47 -10.56 -11.00 -10.14
C LYS A 47 -9.06 -11.15 -9.85
N ASP A 48 -8.73 -11.31 -8.57
CA ASP A 48 -7.37 -11.53 -8.06
C ASP A 48 -6.40 -10.35 -8.29
N GLU A 49 -6.93 -9.19 -8.66
CA GLU A 49 -6.19 -7.92 -8.79
C GLU A 49 -6.70 -6.87 -7.79
N TRP A 50 -5.92 -5.81 -7.62
CA TRP A 50 -6.17 -4.76 -6.65
C TRP A 50 -5.84 -3.40 -7.23
N ASP A 51 -6.49 -2.37 -6.68
CA ASP A 51 -6.19 -0.98 -7.02
C ASP A 51 -5.43 -0.32 -5.86
N LEU A 52 -4.40 0.47 -6.19
CA LEU A 52 -3.56 1.17 -5.22
C LEU A 52 -3.84 2.67 -5.26
N GLU A 53 -4.70 3.12 -4.36
CA GLU A 53 -5.00 4.54 -4.23
C GLU A 53 -3.82 5.26 -3.54
N SER A 54 -3.41 6.36 -4.13
CA SER A 54 -2.33 7.18 -3.61
C SER A 54 -2.74 7.96 -2.36
N ILE A 55 -1.90 7.96 -1.34
CA ILE A 55 -2.07 8.81 -0.15
C ILE A 55 -1.82 10.28 -0.50
N ASN A 56 -1.00 10.53 -1.52
CA ASN A 56 -0.83 11.86 -2.10
C ASN A 56 -1.79 12.00 -3.29
N PRO A 57 -2.82 12.88 -3.22
CA PRO A 57 -3.84 13.04 -4.26
C PRO A 57 -3.29 13.62 -5.56
N ALA A 58 -2.05 14.12 -5.58
CA ALA A 58 -1.39 14.55 -6.81
C ALA A 58 -1.04 13.38 -7.76
N TYR A 59 -1.08 12.14 -7.26
CA TYR A 59 -0.78 10.95 -8.05
C TYR A 59 -2.05 10.11 -8.26
N PRO A 60 -2.29 9.60 -9.48
CA PRO A 60 -3.45 8.77 -9.77
C PRO A 60 -3.40 7.42 -9.03
N THR A 61 -4.55 6.77 -8.93
CA THR A 61 -4.67 5.37 -8.55
C THR A 61 -3.94 4.49 -9.57
N ILE A 62 -3.23 3.47 -9.09
CA ILE A 62 -2.66 2.43 -9.94
C ILE A 62 -3.66 1.28 -9.94
N GLU A 63 -4.26 0.99 -11.08
CA GLU A 63 -5.35 0.02 -11.19
C GLU A 63 -4.84 -1.38 -11.57
N ASN A 64 -5.60 -2.41 -11.22
CA ASN A 64 -5.47 -3.76 -11.79
C ASN A 64 -4.07 -4.38 -11.59
N VAL A 65 -3.54 -4.32 -10.36
CA VAL A 65 -2.21 -4.86 -10.05
C VAL A 65 -2.27 -6.18 -9.27
N SER A 66 -1.37 -7.09 -9.62
CA SER A 66 -1.14 -8.33 -8.87
C SER A 66 -0.32 -8.05 -7.61
N VAL A 67 -0.96 -8.22 -6.46
CA VAL A 67 -0.35 -8.02 -5.13
C VAL A 67 0.09 -9.36 -4.56
N GLU A 68 1.37 -9.45 -4.17
CA GLU A 68 1.94 -10.63 -3.53
C GLU A 68 1.46 -10.75 -2.08
N TRP A 69 1.64 -9.67 -1.31
CA TRP A 69 1.18 -9.57 0.07
C TRP A 69 0.99 -8.11 0.48
N VAL A 70 0.27 -7.93 1.58
CA VAL A 70 0.11 -6.63 2.24
C VAL A 70 0.53 -6.71 3.70
N ALA A 71 0.85 -5.57 4.30
CA ALA A 71 1.13 -5.51 5.73
C ALA A 71 0.50 -4.28 6.37
N LYS A 72 -0.03 -4.45 7.58
CA LYS A 72 -0.43 -3.34 8.43
C LYS A 72 0.83 -2.56 8.84
N ILE A 73 0.74 -1.24 8.80
CA ILE A 73 1.77 -0.38 9.36
C ILE A 73 1.60 -0.39 10.88
N ASP A 74 2.62 -0.89 11.58
CA ASP A 74 2.60 -0.97 13.03
C ASP A 74 3.13 0.31 13.66
N TRP A 75 4.17 0.90 13.04
CA TRP A 75 4.81 2.12 13.54
C TRP A 75 5.58 2.85 12.44
N THR A 76 5.77 4.16 12.63
CA THR A 76 6.52 5.03 11.71
C THR A 76 7.44 5.95 12.50
N LYS A 77 8.69 6.10 12.04
CA LYS A 77 9.65 7.09 12.54
C LYS A 77 9.90 8.15 11.46
N PRO A 78 9.60 9.44 11.72
CA PRO A 78 10.04 10.52 10.84
C PRO A 78 11.57 10.51 10.67
N GLY A 79 12.01 10.92 9.48
CA GLY A 79 13.42 11.09 9.13
C GLY A 79 14.08 12.26 9.84
#